data_AF-A0AAW1RGQ4-F1
#
_entry.id   AF-A0AAW1RGQ4-F1
#
_cell.length_a   1.000
_cell.length_b   1.000
_cell.length_c   1.000
_cell.angle_alpha   90.00
_cell.angle_beta   90.00
_cell.angle_gamma   90.00
#
_symmetry.space_group_name_H-M   'P 1'
#
loop_
_entity.id
_entity.type
_entity.pdbx_description
1 polymer ?
#
loop_
_entity_poly.entity_id
_entity_poly.type
_entity_poly.pdbx_seq_one_letter_code
_entity_poly.pdbx_strand_id
1 'polypeptide(L)'
;MRPAALLLCLASALCVHTYGATDPAWPGPDHWGDLPDAEYQVFMEREIVTTIPVSQNPRGVVFAFHGCLQYVTEFGFKSASCPNCHGTPEMMTLVWKFVKSGYAVVAMSARRGGDQWRCYETRWPPEEWQELPGIIRVIRHFLRERRWWHLPRYTFGSSSGGVIALELPLRFPFQAAMSMLLGFRSEILDSEDALEPRNLHNGATWPYPPVMIMRILDDEKDVVERCNKTIEVMAERGVNVSEWVIRPYPLSETFFAERLRGCDLVCSAEVYARLRDADIIDARGFSKWHKCENCWDRTYEKAKTALWDIFPTWEDDHYDRYFKEMMWASLGAHDTTAQHADAIIDFYEAAARKSEVPAHEDHPSFSERYSSDSASAAHAKQLSEQPGAAILAEPRRRHHRHRLQIR
;
A
#
# COMPACT_ATOMS: atom_id res chain seq x y z
N MET A 1 -27.29 -61.90 41.40
CA MET A 1 -27.00 -60.47 41.67
C MET A 1 -26.31 -59.89 40.43
N ARG A 2 -26.89 -58.84 39.82
CA ARG A 2 -26.27 -57.97 38.78
C ARG A 2 -25.41 -56.90 39.49
N PRO A 3 -24.41 -56.19 38.88
CA PRO A 3 -24.41 -55.56 37.53
C PRO A 3 -23.16 -55.85 36.67
N ALA A 4 -23.26 -55.95 35.34
CA ALA A 4 -23.26 -54.88 34.32
C ALA A 4 -21.93 -54.09 34.24
N ALA A 5 -21.04 -54.50 33.32
CA ALA A 5 -19.86 -53.74 32.93
C ALA A 5 -20.15 -53.03 31.59
N LEU A 6 -20.19 -51.70 31.64
CA LEU A 6 -20.33 -50.78 30.51
C LEU A 6 -19.04 -50.84 29.67
N LEU A 7 -19.15 -51.19 28.38
CA LEU A 7 -18.15 -50.83 27.39
C LEU A 7 -18.32 -49.34 27.05
N LEU A 8 -17.40 -48.49 27.49
CA LEU A 8 -17.29 -47.12 27.00
C LEU A 8 -16.45 -47.13 25.71
N CYS A 9 -17.12 -46.89 24.58
CA CYS A 9 -16.49 -46.37 23.38
C CYS A 9 -16.08 -44.91 23.62
N LEU A 10 -14.78 -44.64 23.73
CA LEU A 10 -14.22 -43.31 23.52
C LEU A 10 -13.38 -43.36 22.24
N ALA A 11 -14.07 -43.13 21.13
CA ALA A 11 -13.43 -42.70 19.90
C ALA A 11 -13.07 -41.22 20.08
N SER A 12 -11.87 -40.97 20.59
CA SER A 12 -11.27 -39.64 20.53
C SER A 12 -10.86 -39.40 19.08
N ALA A 13 -11.72 -38.72 18.33
CA ALA A 13 -11.39 -38.17 17.04
C ALA A 13 -10.21 -37.19 17.23
N LEU A 14 -9.02 -37.61 16.79
CA LEU A 14 -7.92 -36.71 16.49
C LEU A 14 -8.34 -35.87 15.29
N CYS A 15 -9.02 -34.75 15.56
CA CYS A 15 -9.03 -33.62 14.64
C CYS A 15 -7.61 -33.07 14.59
N VAL A 16 -6.79 -33.63 13.69
CA VAL A 16 -5.60 -32.94 13.21
C VAL A 16 -6.13 -31.78 12.36
N HIS A 17 -6.30 -30.61 12.97
CA HIS A 17 -6.31 -29.37 12.22
C HIS A 17 -4.91 -29.24 11.63
N THR A 18 -4.80 -29.50 10.33
CA THR A 18 -3.66 -29.06 9.55
C THR A 18 -3.73 -27.54 9.51
N TYR A 19 -3.19 -26.89 10.54
CA TYR A 19 -2.77 -25.50 10.42
C TYR A 19 -1.81 -25.45 9.23
N GLY A 20 -2.17 -24.67 8.20
CA GLY A 20 -1.29 -24.40 7.08
C GLY A 20 0.07 -23.97 7.61
N ALA A 21 1.14 -24.40 6.92
CA ALA A 21 2.51 -24.12 7.32
C ALA A 21 2.64 -22.63 7.70
N THR A 22 2.77 -22.36 9.00
CA THR A 22 3.03 -21.01 9.50
C THR A 22 4.33 -20.57 8.87
N ASP A 23 4.32 -19.39 8.24
CA ASP A 23 5.56 -18.75 7.82
C ASP A 23 6.51 -18.77 9.03
N PRO A 24 7.69 -19.40 8.95
CA PRO A 24 8.61 -19.47 10.08
C PRO A 24 9.03 -18.08 10.58
N ALA A 25 8.86 -17.03 9.77
CA ALA A 25 9.04 -15.65 10.19
C ALA A 25 7.88 -15.10 11.04
N TRP A 26 6.69 -15.69 11.03
CA TRP A 26 5.46 -15.18 11.70
C TRP A 26 4.71 -16.25 12.49
N PRO A 27 5.30 -16.82 13.56
CA PRO A 27 4.65 -17.86 14.36
C PRO A 27 3.52 -17.29 15.24
N GLY A 28 2.27 -17.38 14.78
CA GLY A 28 1.08 -17.15 15.62
C GLY A 28 -0.23 -17.31 14.86
N PRO A 29 -1.40 -17.24 15.54
CA PRO A 29 -2.69 -17.40 14.90
C PRO A 29 -2.95 -16.25 13.91
N ASP A 30 -3.41 -16.62 12.72
CA ASP A 30 -3.66 -15.69 11.62
C ASP A 30 -5.10 -15.15 11.71
N HIS A 31 -5.28 -13.92 12.21
CA HIS A 31 -6.59 -13.25 12.25
C HIS A 31 -6.96 -12.59 10.92
N TRP A 32 -6.09 -12.65 9.92
CA TRP A 32 -6.32 -12.10 8.58
C TRP A 32 -7.34 -12.92 7.77
N GLY A 33 -7.85 -14.01 8.34
CA GLY A 33 -8.84 -14.90 7.73
C GLY A 33 -8.28 -15.60 6.50
N ASP A 34 -9.16 -16.15 5.67
CA ASP A 34 -8.80 -16.69 4.34
C ASP A 34 -8.46 -15.56 3.35
N LEU A 35 -7.61 -14.60 3.73
CA LEU A 35 -7.09 -13.60 2.80
C LEU A 35 -6.36 -14.36 1.68
N PRO A 36 -6.80 -14.25 0.41
CA PRO A 36 -6.19 -15.00 -0.66
C PRO A 36 -4.73 -14.61 -0.84
N ASP A 37 -3.92 -15.61 -1.22
CA ASP A 37 -2.53 -15.37 -1.61
C ASP A 37 -2.48 -14.33 -2.74
N ALA A 38 -1.59 -13.35 -2.58
CA ALA A 38 -1.35 -12.36 -3.63
C ALA A 38 -0.58 -12.99 -4.79
N GLU A 39 -0.87 -12.54 -6.00
CA GLU A 39 -0.13 -12.88 -7.21
C GLU A 39 0.91 -11.80 -7.49
N TYR A 40 2.18 -12.19 -7.63
CA TYR A 40 3.24 -11.27 -8.06
C TYR A 40 3.63 -11.52 -9.51
N GLN A 41 3.78 -10.42 -10.25
CA GLN A 41 4.32 -10.45 -11.59
C GLN A 41 5.12 -9.20 -11.91
N VAL A 42 6.02 -9.31 -12.89
CA VAL A 42 6.69 -8.17 -13.51
C VAL A 42 6.12 -7.95 -14.90
N PHE A 43 5.56 -6.77 -15.15
CA PHE A 43 5.00 -6.42 -16.45
C PHE A 43 5.37 -4.98 -16.83
N MET A 44 5.87 -4.79 -18.06
CA MET A 44 6.38 -3.50 -18.57
C MET A 44 7.31 -2.79 -17.57
N GLU A 45 8.31 -3.52 -17.08
CA GLU A 45 9.32 -3.01 -16.14
C GLU A 45 8.73 -2.56 -14.80
N ARG A 46 7.57 -3.08 -14.39
CA ARG A 46 6.94 -2.79 -13.10
C ARG A 46 6.64 -4.05 -12.36
N GLU A 47 6.89 -4.02 -11.06
CA GLU A 47 6.44 -5.04 -10.14
C GLU A 47 4.98 -4.78 -9.81
N ILE A 48 4.18 -5.83 -9.82
CA ILE A 48 2.74 -5.75 -9.58
C ILE A 48 2.38 -6.85 -8.61
N VAL A 49 1.62 -6.48 -7.58
CA VAL A 49 1.07 -7.39 -6.58
C VAL A 49 -0.45 -7.29 -6.66
N THR A 50 -1.12 -8.40 -6.92
CA THR A 50 -2.56 -8.45 -7.11
C THR A 50 -3.20 -9.37 -6.08
N THR A 51 -4.19 -8.85 -5.35
CA THR A 51 -4.99 -9.64 -4.40
C THR A 51 -6.45 -9.57 -4.82
N ILE A 52 -7.05 -10.74 -5.07
CA ILE A 52 -8.43 -10.88 -5.56
C ILE A 52 -9.25 -11.54 -4.45
N PRO A 53 -10.49 -11.08 -4.15
CA PRO A 53 -11.36 -11.74 -3.18
C PRO A 53 -11.56 -13.23 -3.45
N VAL A 54 -11.78 -14.01 -2.40
CA VAL A 54 -11.99 -15.48 -2.47
C VAL A 54 -13.09 -15.85 -3.48
N SER A 55 -14.13 -15.01 -3.61
CA SER A 55 -15.22 -15.22 -4.58
C SER A 55 -14.78 -15.20 -6.04
N GLN A 56 -13.57 -14.70 -6.35
CA GLN A 56 -13.05 -14.45 -7.70
C GLN A 56 -13.93 -13.53 -8.56
N ASN A 57 -14.91 -12.86 -7.95
CA ASN A 57 -15.84 -11.96 -8.63
C ASN A 57 -15.84 -10.61 -7.90
N PRO A 58 -14.86 -9.73 -8.19
CA PRO A 58 -14.74 -8.46 -7.49
C PRO A 58 -15.85 -7.50 -7.89
N ARG A 59 -16.32 -6.69 -6.94
CA ARG A 59 -17.30 -5.61 -7.20
C ARG A 59 -16.69 -4.35 -7.81
N GLY A 60 -15.36 -4.25 -7.79
CA GLY A 60 -14.59 -3.10 -8.21
C GLY A 60 -13.09 -3.37 -8.10
N VAL A 61 -12.29 -2.51 -8.73
CA VAL A 61 -10.82 -2.63 -8.73
C VAL A 61 -10.20 -1.39 -8.13
N VAL A 62 -9.35 -1.56 -7.12
CA VAL A 62 -8.52 -0.52 -6.52
C VAL A 62 -7.12 -0.64 -7.08
N PHE A 63 -6.68 0.37 -7.83
CA PHE A 63 -5.30 0.50 -8.28
C PHE A 63 -4.50 1.26 -7.22
N ALA A 64 -3.52 0.60 -6.62
CA ALA A 64 -2.80 1.08 -5.45
C ALA A 64 -1.34 1.47 -5.76
N PHE A 65 -0.89 2.59 -5.19
CA PHE A 65 0.44 3.16 -5.42
C PHE A 65 1.13 3.48 -4.09
N HIS A 66 2.29 2.88 -3.86
CA HIS A 66 3.08 3.05 -2.64
C HIS A 66 3.69 4.45 -2.51
N GLY A 67 4.12 4.81 -1.30
CA GLY A 67 4.94 6.00 -1.04
C GLY A 67 6.40 5.79 -1.44
N CYS A 68 7.20 6.84 -1.35
CA CYS A 68 8.66 6.70 -1.48
C CYS A 68 9.20 5.71 -0.45
N LEU A 69 10.32 5.06 -0.77
CA LEU A 69 11.05 4.08 0.03
C LEU A 69 10.30 2.76 0.33
N GLN A 70 9.01 2.69 0.02
CA GLN A 70 8.19 1.49 0.11
C GLN A 70 8.42 0.55 -1.09
N TYR A 71 7.98 -0.69 -0.95
CA TYR A 71 7.98 -1.69 -2.01
C TYR A 71 6.57 -2.14 -2.32
N VAL A 72 6.29 -2.47 -3.59
CA VAL A 72 4.99 -3.07 -3.94
C VAL A 72 4.77 -4.42 -3.26
N THR A 73 5.84 -5.12 -2.88
CA THR A 73 5.82 -6.38 -2.10
C THR A 73 5.29 -6.21 -0.66
N GLU A 74 5.03 -4.97 -0.23
CA GLU A 74 4.31 -4.64 1.00
C GLU A 74 2.79 -4.87 0.87
N PHE A 75 2.25 -5.05 -0.33
CA PHE A 75 0.82 -5.26 -0.60
C PHE A 75 0.38 -6.73 -0.64
N GLY A 76 1.25 -7.65 -0.22
CA GLY A 76 0.92 -9.07 -0.12
C GLY A 76 1.73 -9.74 0.97
N PHE A 77 1.23 -10.86 1.49
CA PHE A 77 2.02 -11.75 2.33
C PHE A 77 2.85 -12.71 1.47
N LYS A 78 3.93 -13.21 2.05
CA LYS A 78 4.75 -14.25 1.45
C LYS A 78 3.91 -15.50 1.17
N SER A 79 3.96 -15.98 -0.07
CA SER A 79 3.25 -17.17 -0.52
C SER A 79 3.98 -17.84 -1.69
N ALA A 80 3.44 -18.95 -2.19
CA ALA A 80 3.98 -19.59 -3.40
C ALA A 80 3.85 -18.69 -4.65
N SER A 81 2.78 -17.89 -4.74
CA SER A 81 2.51 -16.96 -5.84
C SER A 81 3.14 -15.57 -5.65
N CYS A 82 3.62 -15.26 -4.44
CA CYS A 82 4.44 -14.08 -4.17
C CYS A 82 5.57 -14.40 -3.17
N PRO A 83 6.66 -15.05 -3.61
CA PRO A 83 7.74 -15.50 -2.71
C PRO A 83 8.54 -14.36 -2.09
N ASN A 84 8.53 -13.17 -2.71
CA ASN A 84 9.22 -11.96 -2.23
C ASN A 84 8.27 -10.96 -1.54
N CYS A 85 6.97 -11.27 -1.48
CA CYS A 85 6.04 -10.50 -0.66
C CYS A 85 6.41 -10.64 0.80
N HIS A 86 6.19 -9.57 1.56
CA HIS A 86 6.48 -9.56 2.98
C HIS A 86 5.33 -8.94 3.77
N GLY A 87 4.63 -7.94 3.22
CA GLY A 87 3.36 -7.45 3.76
C GLY A 87 3.53 -6.63 5.03
N THR A 88 3.43 -5.30 4.93
CA THR A 88 3.56 -4.45 6.13
C THR A 88 2.21 -4.27 6.84
N PRO A 89 2.19 -4.12 8.17
CA PRO A 89 0.96 -4.07 8.96
C PRO A 89 -0.11 -3.10 8.45
N GLU A 90 0.25 -1.84 8.18
CA GLU A 90 -0.72 -0.84 7.73
C GLU A 90 -1.18 -1.12 6.29
N MET A 91 -0.26 -1.51 5.42
CA MET A 91 -0.60 -1.83 4.03
C MET A 91 -1.49 -3.06 3.91
N MET A 92 -1.18 -4.12 4.66
CA MET A 92 -1.98 -5.34 4.66
C MET A 92 -3.34 -5.12 5.31
N THR A 93 -3.45 -4.23 6.32
CA THR A 93 -4.76 -3.84 6.90
C THR A 93 -5.65 -3.19 5.84
N LEU A 94 -5.09 -2.33 5.00
CA LEU A 94 -5.80 -1.74 3.85
C LEU A 94 -6.22 -2.80 2.85
N VAL A 95 -5.28 -3.66 2.40
CA VAL A 95 -5.55 -4.73 1.43
C VAL A 95 -6.66 -5.65 1.94
N TRP A 96 -6.57 -6.11 3.19
CA TRP A 96 -7.57 -6.97 3.80
C TRP A 96 -8.94 -6.31 3.84
N LYS A 97 -9.05 -5.04 4.26
CA LYS A 97 -10.33 -4.33 4.28
C LYS A 97 -10.93 -4.17 2.89
N PHE A 98 -10.13 -3.83 1.87
CA PHE A 98 -10.61 -3.76 0.49
C PHE A 98 -11.10 -5.13 -0.01
N VAL A 99 -10.29 -6.17 0.18
CA VAL A 99 -10.58 -7.53 -0.31
C VAL A 99 -11.79 -8.13 0.39
N LYS A 100 -11.91 -7.95 1.71
CA LYS A 100 -13.07 -8.36 2.50
C LYS A 100 -14.35 -7.64 2.07
N SER A 101 -14.24 -6.39 1.64
CA SER A 101 -15.34 -5.62 1.05
C SER A 101 -15.60 -5.96 -0.43
N GLY A 102 -14.91 -6.96 -0.99
CA GLY A 102 -15.15 -7.50 -2.32
C GLY A 102 -14.39 -6.78 -3.45
N TYR A 103 -13.40 -5.95 -3.14
CA TYR A 103 -12.59 -5.27 -4.15
C TYR A 103 -11.34 -6.09 -4.49
N ALA A 104 -10.97 -6.11 -5.78
CA ALA A 104 -9.63 -6.52 -6.16
C ALA A 104 -8.66 -5.36 -5.92
N VAL A 105 -7.47 -5.66 -5.39
CA VAL A 105 -6.39 -4.68 -5.23
C VAL A 105 -5.28 -5.02 -6.21
N VAL A 106 -4.92 -4.06 -7.07
CA VAL A 106 -3.81 -4.15 -8.01
C VAL A 106 -2.79 -3.09 -7.65
N ALA A 107 -1.80 -3.47 -6.85
CA ALA A 107 -0.71 -2.60 -6.45
C ALA A 107 0.38 -2.61 -7.50
N MET A 108 0.88 -1.44 -7.87
CA MET A 108 1.96 -1.29 -8.85
C MET A 108 3.17 -0.65 -8.18
N SER A 109 4.36 -0.91 -8.72
CA SER A 109 5.57 -0.19 -8.35
C SER A 109 5.78 1.02 -9.27
N ALA A 110 6.60 1.97 -8.80
CA ALA A 110 7.36 2.84 -9.70
C ALA A 110 8.22 2.01 -10.69
N ARG A 111 8.71 2.61 -11.78
CA ARG A 111 9.42 1.85 -12.83
C ARG A 111 10.65 1.17 -12.23
N ARG A 112 10.95 -0.08 -12.58
CA ARG A 112 12.17 -0.79 -12.15
C ARG A 112 13.40 0.02 -12.59
N GLY A 113 14.31 0.24 -11.65
CA GLY A 113 15.43 1.17 -11.86
C GLY A 113 15.07 2.63 -11.62
N GLY A 114 13.91 2.92 -11.00
CA GLY A 114 13.58 4.22 -10.44
C GLY A 114 14.66 4.73 -9.49
N ASP A 115 14.51 5.98 -9.04
CA ASP A 115 15.48 6.60 -8.15
C ASP A 115 15.79 5.70 -6.94
N GLN A 116 16.96 5.92 -6.31
CA GLN A 116 17.35 5.18 -5.10
C GLN A 116 16.30 5.26 -3.97
N TRP A 117 15.31 6.14 -4.11
CA TRP A 117 14.22 6.40 -3.19
C TRP A 117 12.95 5.64 -3.53
N ARG A 118 12.89 4.87 -4.63
CA ARG A 118 11.68 4.14 -5.06
C ARG A 118 10.45 5.05 -5.14
N CYS A 119 10.63 6.30 -5.56
CA CYS A 119 9.54 7.24 -5.73
C CYS A 119 8.94 7.16 -7.13
N TYR A 120 7.66 7.52 -7.25
CA TYR A 120 7.07 7.81 -8.56
C TYR A 120 7.55 9.17 -9.07
N GLU A 121 8.13 9.19 -10.27
CA GLU A 121 8.40 10.45 -10.96
C GLU A 121 7.18 10.90 -11.76
N THR A 122 6.65 12.08 -11.44
CA THR A 122 5.47 12.62 -12.13
C THR A 122 5.81 13.80 -13.04
N ARG A 123 7.11 14.09 -13.22
CA ARG A 123 7.57 15.08 -14.21
C ARG A 123 7.22 14.62 -15.62
N TRP A 124 6.32 15.35 -16.25
CA TRP A 124 6.02 15.22 -17.67
C TRP A 124 5.56 16.60 -18.18
N PRO A 125 6.04 17.09 -19.35
CA PRO A 125 7.16 16.61 -20.17
C PRO A 125 8.56 17.00 -19.58
N PRO A 126 9.69 16.41 -20.06
CA PRO A 126 9.81 15.51 -21.22
C PRO A 126 9.43 14.05 -20.94
N GLU A 127 9.19 13.32 -22.04
CA GLU A 127 8.65 11.95 -22.07
C GLU A 127 9.50 10.86 -21.41
N GLU A 128 10.76 11.13 -21.13
CA GLU A 128 11.70 10.18 -20.53
C GLU A 128 11.42 9.87 -19.04
N TRP A 129 10.54 10.64 -18.39
CA TRP A 129 10.14 10.53 -16.98
C TRP A 129 8.70 9.99 -16.78
N GLN A 130 8.20 9.26 -17.78
CA GLN A 130 6.79 8.83 -17.91
C GLN A 130 6.36 7.68 -16.97
N GLU A 131 5.95 7.99 -15.75
CA GLU A 131 5.21 7.02 -14.92
C GLU A 131 3.81 6.73 -15.50
N LEU A 132 3.00 7.78 -15.75
CA LEU A 132 1.58 7.64 -16.10
C LEU A 132 1.31 6.79 -17.36
N PRO A 133 1.97 6.99 -18.52
CA PRO A 133 1.70 6.17 -19.70
C PRO A 133 2.00 4.69 -19.49
N GLY A 134 3.06 4.37 -18.72
CA GLY A 134 3.37 3.00 -18.32
C GLY A 134 2.28 2.40 -17.44
N ILE A 135 1.86 3.11 -16.40
CA ILE A 135 0.80 2.69 -15.47
C ILE A 135 -0.53 2.47 -16.22
N ILE A 136 -0.91 3.39 -17.12
CA ILE A 136 -2.14 3.25 -17.93
C ILE A 136 -2.10 2.01 -18.81
N ARG A 137 -0.94 1.66 -19.39
CA ARG A 137 -0.81 0.41 -20.16
C ARG A 137 -0.98 -0.81 -19.25
N VAL A 138 -0.47 -0.80 -18.02
CA VAL A 138 -0.67 -1.89 -17.06
C VAL A 138 -2.15 -2.00 -16.69
N ILE A 139 -2.80 -0.89 -16.34
CA ILE A 139 -4.24 -0.84 -16.03
C ILE A 139 -5.07 -1.46 -17.16
N ARG A 140 -4.85 -1.03 -18.40
CA ARG A 140 -5.56 -1.56 -19.57
C ARG A 140 -5.33 -3.06 -19.77
N HIS A 141 -4.10 -3.53 -19.53
CA HIS A 141 -3.77 -4.95 -19.61
C HIS A 141 -4.61 -5.76 -18.61
N PHE A 142 -4.61 -5.37 -17.33
CA PHE A 142 -5.37 -6.06 -16.28
C PHE A 142 -6.88 -6.04 -16.52
N LEU A 143 -7.43 -4.87 -16.88
CA LEU A 143 -8.86 -4.75 -17.15
C LEU A 143 -9.30 -5.66 -18.31
N ARG A 144 -8.45 -5.82 -19.33
CA ARG A 144 -8.72 -6.72 -20.45
C ARG A 144 -8.56 -8.19 -20.08
N GLU A 145 -7.41 -8.55 -19.52
CA GLU A 145 -7.08 -9.95 -19.18
C GLU A 145 -8.10 -10.55 -18.20
N ARG A 146 -8.48 -9.78 -17.17
CA ARG A 146 -9.42 -10.21 -16.14
C ARG A 146 -10.88 -9.91 -16.50
N ARG A 147 -11.14 -9.34 -17.68
CA ARG A 147 -12.48 -8.90 -18.14
C ARG A 147 -13.17 -7.92 -17.18
N TRP A 148 -12.41 -7.05 -16.51
CA TRP A 148 -12.88 -6.11 -15.48
C TRP A 148 -13.28 -4.73 -16.02
N TRP A 149 -13.32 -4.51 -17.33
CA TRP A 149 -13.72 -3.22 -17.90
C TRP A 149 -15.12 -2.73 -17.48
N HIS A 150 -16.01 -3.65 -17.14
CA HIS A 150 -17.36 -3.35 -16.65
C HIS A 150 -17.39 -2.97 -15.16
N LEU A 151 -16.30 -3.17 -14.42
CA LEU A 151 -16.24 -2.89 -12.99
C LEU A 151 -15.87 -1.43 -12.73
N PRO A 152 -16.39 -0.83 -11.64
CA PRO A 152 -15.93 0.47 -11.19
C PRO A 152 -14.46 0.39 -10.73
N ARG A 153 -13.73 1.48 -10.94
CA ARG A 153 -12.28 1.58 -10.77
C ARG A 153 -11.95 2.75 -9.88
N TYR A 154 -11.01 2.55 -8.96
CA TYR A 154 -10.59 3.54 -7.98
C TYR A 154 -9.07 3.62 -7.94
N THR A 155 -8.54 4.78 -7.59
CA THR A 155 -7.11 4.94 -7.27
C THR A 155 -6.92 5.17 -5.79
N PHE A 156 -5.94 4.50 -5.21
CA PHE A 156 -5.42 4.74 -3.87
C PHE A 156 -3.93 5.01 -3.98
N GLY A 157 -3.42 6.01 -3.27
CA GLY A 157 -1.99 6.17 -3.15
C GLY A 157 -1.56 6.94 -1.92
N SER A 158 -0.32 6.71 -1.49
CA SER A 158 0.31 7.38 -0.36
C SER A 158 1.53 8.18 -0.83
N SER A 159 1.71 9.40 -0.32
CA SER A 159 2.84 10.28 -0.67
C SER A 159 3.03 10.42 -2.20
N SER A 160 4.17 10.03 -2.77
CA SER A 160 4.39 10.05 -4.23
C SER A 160 3.37 9.21 -5.01
N GLY A 161 2.92 8.08 -4.47
CA GLY A 161 1.81 7.31 -5.02
C GLY A 161 0.46 8.03 -4.92
N GLY A 162 0.28 8.86 -3.89
CA GLY A 162 -0.89 9.75 -3.76
C GLY A 162 -0.97 10.75 -4.90
N VAL A 163 0.17 11.33 -5.31
CA VAL A 163 0.26 12.19 -6.50
C VAL A 163 -0.16 11.45 -7.77
N ILE A 164 0.33 10.21 -7.95
CA ILE A 164 -0.09 9.35 -9.07
C ILE A 164 -1.60 9.09 -9.04
N ALA A 165 -2.16 8.81 -7.86
CA ALA A 165 -3.59 8.58 -7.69
C ALA A 165 -4.45 9.78 -8.11
N LEU A 166 -3.93 11.02 -7.95
CA LEU A 166 -4.56 12.27 -8.41
C LEU A 166 -4.31 12.53 -9.90
N GLU A 167 -3.11 12.26 -10.42
CA GLU A 167 -2.78 12.54 -11.82
C GLU A 167 -3.41 11.55 -12.80
N LEU A 168 -3.56 10.29 -12.42
CA LEU A 168 -4.14 9.25 -13.27
C LEU A 168 -5.53 9.59 -13.82
N PRO A 169 -6.48 10.11 -13.01
CA PRO A 169 -7.76 10.62 -13.49
C PRO A 169 -7.71 11.63 -14.63
N LEU A 170 -6.61 12.37 -14.83
CA LEU A 170 -6.45 13.30 -15.95
C LEU A 170 -6.27 12.58 -17.30
N ARG A 171 -5.96 11.28 -17.28
CA ARG A 171 -5.54 10.49 -18.45
C ARG A 171 -6.24 9.15 -18.58
N PHE A 172 -6.91 8.69 -17.54
CA PHE A 172 -7.75 7.50 -17.53
C PHE A 172 -8.94 7.71 -16.57
N PRO A 173 -10.18 7.32 -16.88
CA PRO A 173 -11.30 7.57 -15.99
C PRO A 173 -11.39 6.56 -14.86
N PHE A 174 -11.72 7.10 -13.68
CA PHE A 174 -11.99 6.39 -12.44
C PHE A 174 -13.30 6.90 -11.86
N GLN A 175 -13.90 6.12 -10.97
CA GLN A 175 -15.11 6.50 -10.24
C GLN A 175 -14.77 7.37 -9.02
N ALA A 176 -13.60 7.16 -8.41
CA ALA A 176 -13.09 8.00 -7.34
C ALA A 176 -11.56 7.90 -7.28
N ALA A 177 -10.93 8.93 -6.73
CA ALA A 177 -9.51 8.93 -6.43
C ALA A 177 -9.28 9.23 -4.95
N MET A 178 -8.24 8.64 -4.38
CA MET A 178 -7.82 8.92 -3.02
C MET A 178 -6.32 9.16 -2.99
N SER A 179 -5.93 10.30 -2.40
CA SER A 179 -4.55 10.60 -2.05
C SER A 179 -4.39 10.69 -0.54
N MET A 180 -3.44 9.92 -0.02
CA MET A 180 -2.96 10.05 1.34
C MET A 180 -1.63 10.80 1.33
N LEU A 181 -1.48 11.69 2.30
CA LEU A 181 -0.26 12.42 2.66
C LEU A 181 0.20 13.50 1.68
N LEU A 182 -0.23 13.53 0.41
CA LEU A 182 0.32 14.49 -0.55
C LEU A 182 -0.67 14.97 -1.62
N GLY A 183 -0.71 16.28 -1.86
CA GLY A 183 -1.55 16.89 -2.90
C GLY A 183 -0.96 16.82 -4.31
N PHE A 184 -1.60 17.47 -5.28
CA PHE A 184 -1.03 17.71 -6.61
C PHE A 184 0.24 18.54 -6.53
N ARG A 185 1.12 18.41 -7.52
CA ARG A 185 2.22 19.36 -7.69
C ARG A 185 1.65 20.72 -8.09
N SER A 186 2.27 21.79 -7.59
CA SER A 186 1.80 23.17 -7.83
C SER A 186 1.69 23.48 -9.32
N GLU A 187 2.64 23.01 -10.12
CA GLU A 187 2.71 23.24 -11.58
C GLU A 187 1.49 22.67 -12.32
N ILE A 188 0.89 21.60 -11.81
CA ILE A 188 -0.31 20.99 -12.39
C ILE A 188 -1.55 21.81 -12.04
N LEU A 189 -1.60 22.36 -10.82
CA LEU A 189 -2.72 23.20 -10.37
C LEU A 189 -2.70 24.59 -11.01
N ASP A 190 -1.52 25.07 -11.35
CA ASP A 190 -1.31 26.39 -11.95
C ASP A 190 -1.49 26.40 -13.48
N SER A 191 -1.72 25.24 -14.12
CA SER A 191 -1.97 25.17 -15.57
C SER A 191 -3.38 25.62 -15.94
N GLU A 192 -3.53 26.25 -17.11
CA GLU A 192 -4.85 26.72 -17.59
C GLU A 192 -5.85 25.55 -17.73
N ASP A 193 -5.34 24.38 -18.14
CA ASP A 193 -6.07 23.13 -18.33
C ASP A 193 -6.06 22.21 -17.09
N ALA A 194 -5.78 22.76 -15.91
CA ALA A 194 -5.81 22.01 -14.66
C ALA A 194 -7.18 21.34 -14.46
N LEU A 195 -7.14 20.05 -14.10
CA LEU A 195 -8.34 19.23 -13.89
C LEU A 195 -9.25 19.09 -15.12
N GLU A 196 -8.67 19.14 -16.33
CA GLU A 196 -9.37 18.80 -17.58
C GLU A 196 -8.91 17.42 -18.10
N PRO A 197 -9.58 16.32 -17.70
CA PRO A 197 -9.22 15.00 -18.18
C PRO A 197 -9.40 14.85 -19.67
N ARG A 198 -8.37 14.28 -20.30
CA ARG A 198 -8.40 13.94 -21.71
C ARG A 198 -7.51 12.76 -22.00
N ASN A 199 -7.98 11.91 -22.90
CA ASN A 199 -7.15 10.89 -23.52
C ASN A 199 -6.33 11.55 -24.63
N LEU A 200 -5.00 11.59 -24.46
CA LEU A 200 -4.08 12.23 -25.40
C LEU A 200 -4.06 11.58 -26.79
N HIS A 201 -4.55 10.34 -26.93
CA HIS A 201 -4.55 9.63 -28.20
C HIS A 201 -5.73 9.99 -29.10
N ASN A 202 -6.93 10.14 -28.53
CA ASN A 202 -8.17 10.33 -29.29
C ASN A 202 -8.98 11.57 -28.89
N GLY A 203 -8.54 12.34 -27.89
CA GLY A 203 -9.22 13.55 -27.42
C GLY A 203 -10.47 13.30 -26.58
N ALA A 204 -10.81 12.05 -26.24
CA ALA A 204 -11.96 11.77 -25.39
C ALA A 204 -11.78 12.43 -24.01
N THR A 205 -12.84 13.05 -23.49
CA THR A 205 -12.86 13.73 -22.19
C THR A 205 -13.85 13.06 -21.25
N TRP A 206 -13.68 13.29 -19.95
CA TRP A 206 -14.60 12.84 -18.90
C TRP A 206 -14.53 13.80 -17.71
N PRO A 207 -15.55 13.81 -16.83
CA PRO A 207 -15.48 14.58 -15.60
C PRO A 207 -14.34 14.08 -14.70
N TYR A 208 -13.63 15.00 -14.05
CA TYR A 208 -12.68 14.63 -13.01
C TYR A 208 -13.45 14.01 -11.82
N PRO A 209 -13.04 12.85 -11.27
CA PRO A 209 -13.82 12.13 -10.29
C PRO A 209 -13.80 12.81 -8.91
N PRO A 210 -14.75 12.49 -8.02
CA PRO A 210 -14.64 12.84 -6.60
C PRO A 210 -13.29 12.38 -6.02
N VAL A 211 -12.74 13.20 -5.12
CA VAL A 211 -11.43 12.95 -4.50
C VAL A 211 -11.54 12.92 -2.99
N MET A 212 -10.86 11.98 -2.35
CA MET A 212 -10.54 12.03 -0.94
C MET A 212 -9.08 12.42 -0.75
N ILE A 213 -8.81 13.47 0.02
CA ILE A 213 -7.46 13.91 0.38
C ILE A 213 -7.29 13.74 1.88
N MET A 214 -6.42 12.82 2.28
CA MET A 214 -6.03 12.65 3.68
C MET A 214 -4.69 13.31 3.90
N ARG A 215 -4.60 14.25 4.83
CA ARG A 215 -3.34 14.88 5.22
C ARG A 215 -3.10 14.70 6.70
N ILE A 216 -1.84 14.64 7.10
CA ILE A 216 -1.48 14.65 8.52
C ILE A 216 -1.61 16.07 9.07
N LEU A 217 -2.08 16.19 10.32
CA LEU A 217 -2.26 17.48 10.98
C LEU A 217 -0.95 18.28 11.06
N ASP A 218 0.10 17.64 11.58
CA ASP A 218 1.41 18.24 11.87
C ASP A 218 2.49 17.62 10.97
N ASP A 219 2.21 17.55 9.66
CA ASP A 219 3.17 17.11 8.66
C ASP A 219 4.19 18.23 8.34
N GLU A 220 5.13 17.93 7.44
CA GLU A 220 5.99 18.95 6.86
C GLU A 220 5.17 20.09 6.25
N LYS A 221 5.61 21.33 6.48
CA LYS A 221 4.81 22.53 6.17
C LYS A 221 4.44 22.60 4.68
N ASP A 222 5.38 22.31 3.81
CA ASP A 222 5.20 22.30 2.36
C ASP A 222 4.23 21.19 1.92
N VAL A 223 4.26 20.02 2.57
CA VAL A 223 3.29 18.94 2.34
C VAL A 223 1.87 19.38 2.70
N VAL A 224 1.69 20.00 3.88
CA VAL A 224 0.39 20.51 4.33
C VAL A 224 -0.12 21.61 3.39
N GLU A 225 0.73 22.58 3.03
CA GLU A 225 0.39 23.66 2.10
C GLU A 225 -0.02 23.11 0.73
N ARG A 226 0.68 22.08 0.23
CA ARG A 226 0.37 21.43 -1.03
C ARG A 226 -0.98 20.70 -1.01
N CYS A 227 -1.29 20.00 0.08
CA CYS A 227 -2.61 19.39 0.28
C CYS A 227 -3.72 20.46 0.30
N ASN A 228 -3.53 21.54 1.06
CA ASN A 228 -4.51 22.62 1.16
C ASN A 228 -4.77 23.30 -0.17
N LYS A 229 -3.71 23.66 -0.93
CA LYS A 229 -3.84 24.22 -2.28
C LYS A 229 -4.59 23.28 -3.22
N THR A 230 -4.31 21.98 -3.12
CA THR A 230 -5.02 20.97 -3.94
C THR A 230 -6.51 20.95 -3.64
N ILE A 231 -6.89 20.93 -2.35
CA ILE A 231 -8.28 20.92 -1.91
C ILE A 231 -9.00 22.19 -2.39
N GLU A 232 -8.37 23.35 -2.21
CA GLU A 232 -8.91 24.66 -2.62
C GLU A 232 -9.17 24.70 -4.13
N VAL A 233 -8.16 24.42 -4.96
CA VAL A 233 -8.28 24.46 -6.43
C VAL A 233 -9.31 23.45 -6.93
N MET A 234 -9.34 22.23 -6.37
CA MET A 234 -10.34 21.24 -6.75
C MET A 234 -11.76 21.70 -6.43
N ALA A 235 -11.99 22.26 -5.24
CA ALA A 235 -13.29 22.77 -4.83
C ALA A 235 -13.73 23.95 -5.71
N GLU A 236 -12.83 24.88 -6.04
CA GLU A 236 -13.09 25.99 -6.96
C GLU A 236 -13.48 25.53 -8.36
N ARG A 237 -12.90 24.41 -8.82
CA ARG A 237 -13.23 23.77 -10.11
C ARG A 237 -14.44 22.83 -10.04
N GLY A 238 -15.16 22.80 -8.91
CA GLY A 238 -16.38 22.03 -8.74
C GLY A 238 -16.17 20.52 -8.56
N VAL A 239 -14.94 20.07 -8.28
CA VAL A 239 -14.66 18.68 -7.92
C VAL A 239 -15.17 18.43 -6.50
N ASN A 240 -15.87 17.31 -6.29
CA ASN A 240 -16.29 16.90 -4.95
C ASN A 240 -15.07 16.39 -4.15
N VAL A 241 -14.61 17.17 -3.19
CA VAL A 241 -13.45 16.84 -2.34
C VAL A 241 -13.88 16.47 -0.93
N SER A 242 -13.42 15.33 -0.43
CA SER A 242 -13.51 14.93 0.98
C SER A 242 -12.14 15.10 1.64
N GLU A 243 -12.01 16.12 2.49
CA GLU A 243 -10.80 16.35 3.30
C GLU A 243 -10.85 15.51 4.58
N TRP A 244 -9.74 14.83 4.88
CA TRP A 244 -9.52 14.11 6.13
C TRP A 244 -8.21 14.53 6.76
N VAL A 245 -8.26 14.80 8.07
CA VAL A 245 -7.07 15.15 8.84
C VAL A 245 -6.68 13.98 9.73
N ILE A 246 -5.57 13.33 9.40
CA ILE A 246 -4.97 12.26 10.19
C ILE A 246 -4.33 12.91 11.41
N ARG A 247 -4.74 12.43 12.59
CA ARG A 247 -4.23 12.88 13.89
C ARG A 247 -3.46 11.74 14.54
N PRO A 248 -2.48 12.04 15.40
CA PRO A 248 -1.89 11.02 16.26
C PRO A 248 -3.00 10.30 17.03
N TYR A 249 -2.86 8.99 17.20
CA TYR A 249 -3.84 8.15 17.87
C TYR A 249 -3.15 7.22 18.87
N PRO A 250 -3.83 6.89 19.98
CA PRO A 250 -3.23 6.03 21.00
C PRO A 250 -3.21 4.58 20.53
N LEU A 251 -2.14 3.87 20.90
CA LEU A 251 -2.12 2.42 20.85
C LEU A 251 -3.05 1.87 21.93
N SER A 252 -3.62 0.69 21.67
CA SER A 252 -4.40 -0.10 22.63
C SER A 252 -3.72 -1.44 22.89
N GLU A 253 -4.19 -2.17 23.89
CA GLU A 253 -3.76 -3.55 24.15
C GLU A 253 -4.07 -4.50 22.98
N THR A 254 -5.00 -4.14 22.09
CA THR A 254 -5.38 -4.92 20.89
C THR A 254 -4.69 -4.47 19.61
N PHE A 255 -3.99 -3.33 19.63
CA PHE A 255 -3.50 -2.64 18.43
C PHE A 255 -2.61 -3.53 17.54
N PHE A 256 -1.67 -4.27 18.14
CA PHE A 256 -0.77 -5.14 17.41
C PHE A 256 -1.48 -6.42 16.95
N ALA A 257 -2.41 -6.95 17.76
CA ALA A 257 -3.21 -8.11 17.37
C ALA A 257 -4.15 -7.82 16.19
N GLU A 258 -4.47 -6.56 15.93
CA GLU A 258 -5.30 -6.18 14.78
C GLU A 258 -4.49 -6.05 13.48
N ARG A 259 -3.16 -5.85 13.56
CA ARG A 259 -2.32 -5.40 12.44
C ARG A 259 -1.08 -6.24 12.18
N LEU A 260 -0.60 -6.99 13.16
CA LEU A 260 0.62 -7.77 13.03
C LEU A 260 0.25 -9.23 12.86
N ARG A 261 0.58 -9.80 11.71
CA ARG A 261 0.42 -11.23 11.47
C ARG A 261 1.18 -12.01 12.55
N GLY A 262 0.57 -13.06 13.10
CA GLY A 262 1.19 -13.90 14.12
C GLY A 262 1.25 -13.29 15.53
N CYS A 263 0.70 -12.09 15.76
CA CYS A 263 0.52 -11.56 17.11
C CYS A 263 -0.94 -11.72 17.54
N ASP A 264 -1.21 -12.55 18.55
CA ASP A 264 -2.53 -12.68 19.13
C ASP A 264 -2.80 -11.62 20.22
N LEU A 265 -3.98 -11.68 20.86
CA LEU A 265 -4.35 -10.74 21.92
C LEU A 265 -3.40 -10.78 23.13
N VAL A 266 -2.81 -11.95 23.44
CA VAL A 266 -1.86 -12.11 24.56
C VAL A 266 -0.54 -11.45 24.19
N CYS A 267 -0.02 -11.74 23.00
CA CYS A 267 1.15 -11.07 22.41
C CYS A 267 0.96 -9.55 22.41
N SER A 268 -0.16 -9.06 21.89
CA SER A 268 -0.42 -7.61 21.76
C SER A 268 -0.51 -6.91 23.11
N ALA A 269 -1.18 -7.51 24.10
CA ALA A 269 -1.26 -6.97 25.45
C ALA A 269 0.13 -6.90 26.12
N GLU A 270 0.96 -7.93 25.92
CA GLU A 270 2.34 -7.95 26.42
C GLU A 270 3.20 -6.88 25.75
N VAL A 271 3.16 -6.76 24.42
CA VAL A 271 3.88 -5.70 23.68
C VAL A 271 3.44 -4.32 24.19
N TYR A 272 2.15 -4.08 24.32
CA TYR A 272 1.61 -2.81 24.83
C TYR A 272 2.13 -2.50 26.24
N ALA A 273 2.08 -3.47 27.16
CA ALA A 273 2.58 -3.32 28.52
C ALA A 273 4.07 -2.95 28.54
N ARG A 274 4.90 -3.65 27.75
CA ARG A 274 6.34 -3.41 27.70
C ARG A 274 6.70 -2.06 27.08
N LEU A 275 5.98 -1.63 26.05
CA LEU A 275 6.16 -0.30 25.49
C LEU A 275 5.85 0.80 26.51
N ARG A 276 4.85 0.59 27.35
CA ARG A 276 4.52 1.52 28.44
C ARG A 276 5.59 1.51 29.52
N ASP A 277 6.03 0.33 29.95
CA ASP A 277 7.06 0.17 30.99
C ASP A 277 8.43 0.72 30.56
N ALA A 278 8.75 0.63 29.27
CA ALA A 278 9.96 1.19 28.66
C ALA A 278 9.85 2.70 28.33
N ASP A 279 8.72 3.34 28.67
CA ASP A 279 8.45 4.76 28.43
C ASP A 279 8.44 5.15 26.94
N ILE A 280 8.02 4.24 26.06
CA ILE A 280 7.89 4.46 24.61
C ILE A 280 6.49 4.97 24.26
N ILE A 281 5.48 4.58 25.05
CA ILE A 281 4.12 5.14 25.00
C ILE A 281 3.75 5.76 26.34
N ASP A 282 2.91 6.81 26.32
CA ASP A 282 2.40 7.44 27.54
C ASP A 282 1.28 6.64 28.21
N ALA A 283 0.81 7.09 29.38
CA ALA A 283 -0.26 6.44 30.13
C ALA A 283 -1.62 6.40 29.38
N ARG A 284 -1.76 7.17 28.30
CA ARG A 284 -2.94 7.20 27.44
C ARG A 284 -2.72 6.40 26.15
N GLY A 285 -1.57 5.76 25.98
CA GLY A 285 -1.20 4.96 24.80
C GLY A 285 -0.60 5.76 23.66
N PHE A 286 -0.34 7.07 23.80
CA PHE A 286 0.28 7.85 22.73
C PHE A 286 1.77 7.59 22.64
N SER A 287 2.24 7.37 21.42
CA SER A 287 3.66 7.21 21.12
C SER A 287 4.45 8.47 21.52
N LYS A 288 5.55 8.25 22.24
CA LYS A 288 6.57 9.27 22.58
C LYS A 288 7.72 9.28 21.58
N TRP A 289 7.64 8.46 20.55
CA TRP A 289 8.63 8.37 19.48
C TRP A 289 8.78 9.73 18.78
N HIS A 290 10.00 10.12 18.43
CA HIS A 290 10.21 11.40 17.78
C HIS A 290 10.09 11.27 16.26
N LYS A 291 9.42 12.23 15.60
CA LYS A 291 9.38 12.38 14.14
C LYS A 291 10.78 12.72 13.62
N CYS A 292 11.59 11.70 13.37
CA CYS A 292 12.98 11.90 13.01
C CYS A 292 13.51 10.67 12.27
N GLU A 293 13.62 10.78 10.94
CA GLU A 293 13.99 9.69 10.05
C GLU A 293 15.47 9.26 10.19
N ASN A 294 16.33 10.14 10.73
CA ASN A 294 17.79 9.98 10.70
C ASN A 294 18.51 10.14 12.05
N CYS A 295 17.79 10.37 13.15
CA CYS A 295 18.40 10.25 14.47
C CYS A 295 18.37 8.78 14.86
N TRP A 296 19.53 8.29 15.29
CA TRP A 296 19.64 7.06 16.06
C TRP A 296 18.77 7.23 17.31
N ASP A 297 17.53 6.76 17.22
CA ASP A 297 16.51 7.06 18.20
C ASP A 297 16.78 6.17 19.42
N ARG A 298 17.13 6.80 20.54
CA ARG A 298 17.24 6.08 21.82
C ARG A 298 15.92 5.37 22.16
N THR A 299 14.80 5.88 21.67
CA THR A 299 13.48 5.27 21.81
C THR A 299 13.37 3.98 20.98
N TYR A 300 13.96 3.94 19.79
CA TYR A 300 14.07 2.72 18.99
C TYR A 300 14.90 1.65 19.68
N GLU A 301 16.09 1.99 20.17
CA GLU A 301 16.94 1.02 20.88
C GLU A 301 16.28 0.51 22.18
N LYS A 302 15.54 1.39 22.88
CA LYS A 302 14.70 0.99 24.02
C LYS A 302 13.60 0.01 23.60
N ALA A 303 12.90 0.29 22.50
CA ALA A 303 11.85 -0.58 21.97
C ALA A 303 12.39 -1.95 21.58
N LYS A 304 13.49 -1.96 20.80
CA LYS A 304 14.22 -3.17 20.44
C LYS A 304 14.59 -3.97 21.68
N THR A 305 15.21 -3.32 22.69
CA THR A 305 15.60 -4.00 23.94
C THR A 305 14.41 -4.55 24.71
N ALA A 306 13.29 -3.82 24.77
CA ALA A 306 12.10 -4.22 25.52
C ALA A 306 11.34 -5.38 24.86
N LEU A 307 11.44 -5.53 23.54
CA LEU A 307 10.63 -6.45 22.76
C LEU A 307 11.43 -7.59 22.11
N TRP A 308 12.75 -7.65 22.31
CA TRP A 308 13.67 -8.57 21.62
C TRP A 308 13.28 -10.06 21.76
N ASP A 309 12.81 -10.48 22.93
CA ASP A 309 12.36 -11.86 23.21
C ASP A 309 10.97 -12.18 22.64
N ILE A 310 10.14 -11.16 22.39
CA ILE A 310 8.81 -11.33 21.75
C ILE A 310 8.98 -11.47 20.24
N PHE A 311 9.90 -10.72 19.66
CA PHE A 311 10.22 -10.76 18.23
C PHE A 311 11.70 -11.18 18.04
N PRO A 312 12.04 -12.47 18.22
CA PRO A 312 13.42 -12.96 18.21
C PRO A 312 14.15 -12.75 16.87
N THR A 313 13.42 -12.44 15.81
CA THR A 313 13.93 -12.08 14.47
C THR A 313 13.83 -10.56 14.21
N TRP A 314 13.91 -9.72 15.25
CA TRP A 314 13.91 -8.25 15.10
C TRP A 314 14.98 -7.75 14.11
N GLU A 315 16.10 -8.47 13.99
CA GLU A 315 17.18 -8.18 13.04
C GLU A 315 16.91 -8.60 11.59
N ASP A 316 15.83 -9.32 11.32
CA ASP A 316 15.31 -9.42 9.96
C ASP A 316 14.71 -8.05 9.60
N ASP A 317 15.19 -7.44 8.51
CA ASP A 317 14.82 -6.10 8.02
C ASP A 317 13.30 -5.84 8.01
N HIS A 318 12.50 -6.90 7.93
CA HIS A 318 11.05 -6.87 7.97
C HIS A 318 10.49 -6.42 9.34
N TYR A 319 10.96 -6.94 10.46
CA TYR A 319 10.39 -6.62 11.78
C TYR A 319 10.62 -5.16 12.17
N ASP A 320 11.84 -4.66 11.97
CA ASP A 320 12.19 -3.26 12.16
C ASP A 320 11.27 -2.34 11.35
N ARG A 321 11.11 -2.63 10.05
CA ARG A 321 10.24 -1.86 9.16
C ARG A 321 8.79 -1.85 9.63
N TYR A 322 8.26 -2.98 10.08
CA TYR A 322 6.84 -3.13 10.42
C TYR A 322 6.50 -2.40 11.70
N PHE A 323 7.37 -2.55 12.70
CA PHE A 323 7.25 -1.83 13.95
C PHE A 323 7.34 -0.32 13.72
N LYS A 324 8.33 0.14 12.94
CA LYS A 324 8.48 1.56 12.58
C LYS A 324 7.25 2.10 11.86
N GLU A 325 6.72 1.39 10.87
CA GLU A 325 5.51 1.78 10.14
C GLU A 325 4.33 2.01 11.09
N MET A 326 4.03 1.03 11.97
CA MET A 326 2.94 1.16 12.93
C MET A 326 3.14 2.31 13.92
N MET A 327 4.36 2.48 14.44
CA MET A 327 4.68 3.57 15.37
C MET A 327 4.57 4.94 14.69
N TRP A 328 5.05 5.08 13.46
CA TRP A 328 4.94 6.30 12.66
C TRP A 328 3.49 6.60 12.26
N ALA A 329 2.71 5.59 11.90
CA ALA A 329 1.28 5.74 11.65
C ALA A 329 0.56 6.27 12.89
N SER A 330 0.83 5.70 14.08
CA SER A 330 0.23 6.15 15.35
C SER A 330 0.60 7.59 15.75
N LEU A 331 1.79 8.05 15.37
CA LEU A 331 2.25 9.41 15.59
C LEU A 331 1.62 10.43 14.66
N GLY A 332 0.92 9.98 13.60
CA GLY A 332 0.65 10.83 12.44
C GLY A 332 1.97 11.42 11.89
N ALA A 333 2.96 10.56 11.62
CA ALA A 333 4.13 10.90 10.81
C ALA A 333 3.83 10.57 9.34
N HIS A 334 4.58 11.15 8.39
CA HIS A 334 4.40 11.01 6.94
C HIS A 334 4.59 9.55 6.45
N ASP A 335 3.67 8.67 6.81
CA ASP A 335 3.61 7.28 6.43
C ASP A 335 2.14 6.83 6.31
N THR A 336 1.96 5.69 5.66
CA THR A 336 0.64 5.14 5.34
C THR A 336 -0.06 4.65 6.60
N THR A 337 -1.37 4.85 6.67
CA THR A 337 -2.20 4.37 7.79
C THR A 337 -3.49 3.73 7.31
N ALA A 338 -3.86 2.61 7.92
CA ALA A 338 -5.11 1.92 7.68
C ALA A 338 -6.24 2.37 8.62
N GLN A 339 -5.98 3.31 9.53
CA GLN A 339 -6.96 3.79 10.52
C GLN A 339 -8.29 4.23 9.88
N HIS A 340 -8.24 4.75 8.65
CA HIS A 340 -9.40 5.29 7.94
C HIS A 340 -9.82 4.43 6.73
N ALA A 341 -9.39 3.17 6.67
CA ALA A 341 -9.71 2.25 5.58
C ALA A 341 -11.23 2.08 5.34
N ASP A 342 -12.04 2.02 6.40
CA ASP A 342 -13.50 1.92 6.24
C ASP A 342 -14.09 3.18 5.61
N ALA A 343 -13.60 4.37 6.00
CA ALA A 343 -14.03 5.62 5.40
C ALA A 343 -13.65 5.74 3.92
N ILE A 344 -12.48 5.21 3.53
CA ILE A 344 -12.06 5.15 2.12
C ILE A 344 -13.03 4.28 1.31
N ILE A 345 -13.42 3.13 1.87
CA ILE A 345 -14.38 2.20 1.23
C ILE A 345 -15.75 2.87 1.11
N ASP A 346 -16.26 3.48 2.19
CA ASP A 346 -17.54 4.20 2.17
C ASP A 346 -17.56 5.31 1.10
N PHE A 347 -16.44 6.02 0.95
CA PHE A 347 -16.26 7.03 -0.08
C PHE A 347 -16.30 6.45 -1.50
N TYR A 348 -15.60 5.34 -1.76
CA TYR A 348 -15.67 4.64 -3.04
C TYR A 348 -17.07 4.14 -3.35
N GLU A 349 -17.77 3.55 -2.38
CA GLU A 349 -19.14 3.08 -2.55
C GLU A 349 -20.12 4.23 -2.81
N ALA A 350 -19.93 5.38 -2.17
CA ALA A 350 -20.74 6.57 -2.42
C ALA A 350 -20.52 7.14 -3.84
N ALA A 351 -19.29 7.09 -4.34
CA ALA A 351 -18.96 7.52 -5.71
C ALA A 351 -19.54 6.56 -6.76
N ALA A 352 -19.45 5.24 -6.54
CA ALA A 352 -19.99 4.22 -7.43
C ALA A 352 -21.49 4.37 -7.68
N ARG A 353 -22.27 4.74 -6.65
CA ARG A 353 -23.72 4.96 -6.76
C ARG A 353 -24.11 6.13 -7.66
N LYS A 354 -23.19 7.06 -7.91
CA LYS A 354 -23.44 8.31 -8.64
C LYS A 354 -22.84 8.32 -10.05
N SER A 355 -21.95 7.38 -10.36
CA SER A 355 -21.22 7.34 -11.62
C SER A 355 -21.71 6.17 -12.47
N GLU A 356 -21.99 6.45 -13.74
CA GLU A 356 -21.96 5.38 -14.75
C GLU A 356 -20.50 4.91 -14.92
N VAL A 357 -20.29 3.61 -15.13
CA VAL A 357 -18.96 3.10 -15.47
C VAL A 357 -18.78 3.33 -16.97
N PRO A 358 -17.80 4.14 -17.42
CA PRO A 358 -17.60 4.39 -18.84
C PRO A 358 -17.43 3.06 -19.59
N ALA A 359 -18.07 2.95 -20.76
CA ALA A 359 -18.09 1.72 -21.53
C ALA A 359 -16.68 1.39 -22.06
N HIS A 360 -16.40 0.10 -22.32
CA HIS A 360 -15.16 -0.31 -22.98
C HIS A 360 -14.95 0.39 -24.33
N GLU A 361 -16.01 0.80 -25.03
CA GLU A 361 -15.94 1.45 -26.34
C GLU A 361 -15.58 2.94 -26.26
N ASP A 362 -15.86 3.60 -25.14
CA ASP A 362 -15.37 4.97 -24.84
C ASP A 362 -13.85 4.96 -24.54
N HIS A 363 -13.29 3.76 -24.39
CA HIS A 363 -11.87 3.50 -24.33
C HIS A 363 -11.39 2.99 -25.68
N PRO A 364 -10.64 3.78 -26.47
CA PRO A 364 -10.04 3.22 -27.68
C PRO A 364 -9.10 2.11 -27.24
N SER A 365 -9.43 0.88 -27.65
CA SER A 365 -8.47 -0.20 -27.75
C SER A 365 -7.27 0.37 -28.49
N PHE A 366 -6.08 0.20 -27.94
CA PHE A 366 -4.85 0.40 -28.72
C PHE A 366 -5.00 -0.49 -29.96
N SER A 367 -5.21 0.11 -31.13
CA SER A 367 -5.31 -0.64 -32.38
C SER A 367 -4.08 -1.55 -32.47
N GLU A 368 -4.29 -2.78 -32.91
CA GLU A 368 -3.39 -3.94 -32.95
C GLU A 368 -2.07 -3.73 -33.74
N ARG A 369 -1.30 -2.68 -33.47
CA ARG A 369 0.02 -2.44 -34.07
C ARG A 369 1.21 -2.87 -33.22
N TYR A 370 0.95 -3.41 -32.03
CA TYR A 370 1.89 -4.32 -31.39
C TYR A 370 1.28 -5.71 -31.41
N SER A 371 1.26 -6.28 -32.62
CA SER A 371 1.18 -7.72 -32.81
C SER A 371 2.18 -8.37 -31.88
N SER A 372 1.72 -9.39 -31.17
CA SER A 372 2.57 -10.50 -30.73
C SER A 372 3.60 -10.80 -31.83
N ASP A 373 4.88 -10.79 -31.46
CA ASP A 373 5.82 -11.86 -31.79
C ASP A 373 7.26 -11.43 -31.47
N SER A 374 8.02 -12.36 -30.91
CA SER A 374 9.49 -12.42 -30.76
C SER A 374 10.20 -11.69 -29.59
N ALA A 375 9.71 -10.58 -29.02
CA ALA A 375 10.51 -9.86 -28.01
C ALA A 375 10.38 -10.36 -26.56
N SER A 376 9.20 -10.83 -26.13
CA SER A 376 8.96 -11.21 -24.73
C SER A 376 9.56 -12.58 -24.35
N ALA A 377 9.60 -13.53 -25.27
CA ALA A 377 10.18 -14.86 -25.03
C ALA A 377 11.73 -14.84 -25.02
N ALA A 378 12.36 -13.96 -25.81
CA ALA A 378 13.81 -13.84 -25.85
C ALA A 378 14.38 -13.14 -24.61
N HIS A 379 13.67 -12.15 -24.05
CA HIS A 379 14.14 -11.41 -22.87
C HIS A 379 13.92 -12.18 -21.55
N ALA A 380 12.84 -12.95 -21.43
CA ALA A 380 12.59 -13.80 -20.27
C ALA A 380 13.61 -14.94 -20.14
N LYS A 381 14.10 -15.48 -21.27
CA LYS A 381 15.11 -16.54 -21.29
C LYS A 381 16.52 -16.03 -20.97
N GLN A 382 16.82 -14.77 -21.28
CA GLN A 382 18.13 -14.17 -21.04
C GLN A 382 18.35 -13.76 -19.56
N LEU A 383 17.28 -13.59 -18.79
CA LEU A 383 17.34 -13.27 -17.35
C LEU A 383 17.31 -14.52 -16.45
N SER A 384 16.87 -15.69 -16.95
CA SER A 384 16.90 -16.95 -16.20
C SER A 384 18.24 -17.68 -16.24
N GLU A 385 19.19 -17.24 -17.06
CA GLU A 385 20.47 -17.92 -17.31
C GLU A 385 21.70 -17.21 -16.71
N GLN A 386 21.55 -16.19 -15.85
CA GLN A 386 22.67 -15.64 -15.08
C GLN A 386 22.78 -16.33 -13.70
N PRO A 387 23.81 -17.13 -13.44
CA PRO A 387 24.04 -17.69 -12.12
C PRO A 387 24.78 -16.68 -11.24
N GLY A 388 24.19 -16.37 -10.08
CA GLY A 388 24.89 -15.87 -8.90
C GLY A 388 25.56 -14.50 -9.02
N ALA A 389 24.83 -13.45 -8.66
CA ALA A 389 25.45 -12.24 -8.10
C ALA A 389 24.80 -11.95 -6.75
N ALA A 390 25.42 -12.48 -5.69
CA ALA A 390 25.24 -11.97 -4.34
C ALA A 390 25.63 -10.48 -4.35
N ILE A 391 24.65 -9.60 -4.15
CA ILE A 391 24.90 -8.19 -3.83
C ILE A 391 23.96 -7.80 -2.68
N LEU A 392 24.28 -8.32 -1.49
CA LEU A 392 24.09 -7.58 -0.26
C LEU A 392 25.49 -7.17 0.21
N ALA A 393 25.97 -6.05 -0.31
CA ALA A 393 27.07 -5.32 0.28
C ALA A 393 26.61 -3.87 0.41
N GLU A 394 26.38 -3.44 1.65
CA GLU A 394 25.99 -2.09 2.02
C GLU A 394 26.86 -1.02 1.32
N PRO A 395 26.28 0.12 0.92
CA PRO A 395 27.10 1.28 0.65
C PRO A 395 27.63 1.85 1.98
N ARG A 396 28.94 1.70 2.20
CA ARG A 396 29.68 2.41 3.26
C ARG A 396 29.30 3.90 3.25
N ARG A 397 28.64 4.36 4.31
CA ARG A 397 28.36 5.78 4.58
C ARG A 397 29.67 6.58 4.57
N ARG A 398 29.89 7.42 3.56
CA ARG A 398 30.93 8.46 3.60
C ARG A 398 30.40 9.66 4.38
N HIS A 399 30.95 9.87 5.57
CA HIS A 399 30.77 11.12 6.32
C HIS A 399 31.40 12.30 5.57
N HIS A 400 30.59 13.15 4.94
CA HIS A 400 31.02 14.48 4.54
C HIS A 400 30.47 15.51 5.54
N ARG A 401 31.36 15.94 6.46
CA ARG A 401 31.20 17.19 7.21
C ARG A 401 31.42 18.35 6.24
N HIS A 402 30.38 19.09 5.89
CA HIS A 402 30.55 20.45 5.35
C HIS A 402 30.46 21.46 6.49
N ARG A 403 31.60 22.11 6.77
CA ARG A 403 31.68 23.36 7.53
C ARG A 403 31.06 24.47 6.68
N LEU A 404 29.96 25.06 7.15
CA LEU A 404 29.52 26.38 6.73
C LEU A 404 30.39 27.41 7.45
N GLN A 405 31.22 28.12 6.69
CA GLN A 405 31.82 29.37 7.14
C GLN A 405 30.91 30.52 6.74
N ILE A 406 30.54 31.29 7.74
CA ILE A 406 29.84 32.58 7.67
C ILE A 406 30.72 33.58 6.91
N ARG A 407 30.14 34.25 5.91
CA ARG A 407 30.31 35.69 5.64
C ARG A 407 29.12 36.22 4.85
#